data_AF-A0A7C4QGI3-F1
#
_entry.id   AF-A0A7C4QGI3-F1
#
_cell.length_a   1.000
_cell.length_b   1.000
_cell.length_c   1.000
_cell.angle_alpha   90.00
_cell.angle_beta   90.00
_cell.angle_gamma   90.00
#
_symmetry.space_group_name_H-M   'P 1'
#
loop_
_entity.id
_entity.type
_entity.pdbx_description
1 polymer ?
#
loop_
_entity_poly.entity_id
_entity_poly.type
_entity_poly.pdbx_seq_one_letter_code
_entity_poly.pdbx_strand_id
1 'polypeptide(L)'
;MRTFKLFSLMGVQTTISPVGLASFGIAVFVLAGAAAALSGLALGEALLAGLLGAAVMAVFEWVHQMGHALAARRTGYPMRGLHFHSILAVSEYPPDEPDLPARVHIQRALGGFWINLLIGLFLTPYAFFLSFVGGVTAWVVGFAAFYNFVVLGLGALVPIDLPGVLTTDGATLRRYWGKDEGRQSRDGGG
;
A
#
# COMPACT_ATOMS: atom_id res chain seq x y z
N MET A 1 -6.49 -14.07 16.70
CA MET A 1 -5.57 -14.78 15.77
C MET A 1 -4.14 -14.49 16.19
N ARG A 2 -3.20 -15.43 16.03
CA ARG A 2 -1.78 -15.17 16.33
C ARG A 2 -1.24 -14.11 15.35
N THR A 3 -0.57 -13.09 15.86
CA THR A 3 0.12 -12.06 15.06
C THR A 3 1.58 -12.02 15.48
N PHE A 4 2.47 -11.76 14.52
CA PHE A 4 3.89 -11.61 14.76
C PHE A 4 4.26 -10.13 14.67
N LYS A 5 4.96 -9.63 15.69
CA LYS A 5 5.57 -8.30 15.64
C LYS A 5 6.84 -8.40 14.80
N LEU A 6 6.97 -7.53 13.80
CA LEU A 6 8.16 -7.47 12.96
C LEU A 6 9.13 -6.43 13.51
N PHE A 7 8.73 -5.16 13.47
CA PHE A 7 9.52 -4.03 13.96
C PHE A 7 8.61 -2.83 14.21
N SER A 8 9.13 -1.80 14.86
CA SER A 8 8.46 -0.51 15.03
C SER A 8 9.34 0.58 14.46
N LEU A 9 8.77 1.44 13.62
CA LEU A 9 9.49 2.59 13.06
C LEU A 9 8.65 3.86 13.22
N MET A 10 9.32 4.93 13.65
CA MET A 10 8.72 6.22 13.95
C MET A 10 7.60 6.20 15.00
N GLY A 11 7.29 5.07 15.65
CA GLY A 11 6.13 4.91 16.54
C GLY A 11 4.95 4.19 15.90
N VAL A 12 5.13 3.61 14.71
CA VAL A 12 4.17 2.74 14.04
C VAL A 12 4.66 1.30 14.16
N GLN A 13 3.90 0.45 14.86
CA GLN A 13 4.21 -0.98 14.97
C GLN A 13 3.80 -1.72 13.68
N THR A 14 4.74 -2.41 13.06
CA THR A 14 4.49 -3.32 11.93
C THR A 14 4.28 -4.73 12.44
N THR A 15 3.19 -5.37 12.02
CA THR A 15 2.86 -6.76 12.35
C THR A 15 2.44 -7.55 11.12
N ILE A 16 2.50 -8.86 11.19
CA ILE A 16 2.08 -9.78 10.12
C ILE A 16 1.33 -10.98 10.69
N SER A 17 0.31 -11.45 9.97
CA SER A 17 -0.40 -12.69 10.27
C SER A 17 0.27 -13.90 9.58
N PRO A 18 0.04 -15.14 10.05
CA PRO A 18 0.46 -16.34 9.32
C PRO A 18 -0.05 -16.38 7.87
N VAL A 19 -1.26 -15.86 7.63
CA VAL A 19 -1.85 -15.78 6.28
C VAL A 19 -1.10 -14.76 5.42
N GLY A 20 -0.71 -13.61 5.98
CA GLY A 20 0.13 -12.63 5.30
C GLY A 20 1.46 -13.23 4.88
N LEU A 21 2.13 -13.96 5.79
CA LEU A 21 3.40 -14.63 5.49
C LEU A 21 3.25 -15.67 4.38
N ALA A 22 2.22 -16.51 4.44
CA ALA A 22 1.92 -17.49 3.40
C ALA A 22 1.61 -16.81 2.05
N SER A 23 0.92 -15.68 2.07
CA SER A 23 0.58 -14.91 0.86
C SER A 23 1.83 -14.39 0.15
N PHE A 24 2.84 -13.91 0.89
CA PHE A 24 4.14 -13.55 0.29
C PHE A 24 4.88 -14.76 -0.28
N GLY A 25 4.85 -15.91 0.41
CA GLY A 25 5.42 -17.15 -0.12
C GLY A 25 4.79 -17.57 -1.45
N ILE A 26 3.47 -17.48 -1.58
CA ILE A 26 2.75 -17.73 -2.83
C ILE A 26 3.13 -16.69 -3.90
N ALA A 27 3.22 -15.42 -3.52
CA ALA A 27 3.59 -14.34 -4.44
C ALA A 27 4.97 -14.57 -5.09
N VAL A 28 5.95 -15.16 -4.38
CA VAL A 28 7.25 -15.54 -4.96
C VAL A 28 7.08 -16.43 -6.18
N PHE A 29 6.29 -17.50 -6.07
CA PHE A 29 6.10 -18.46 -7.17
C PHE A 29 5.27 -17.88 -8.31
N VAL A 30 4.23 -17.09 -7.99
CA VAL A 30 3.42 -16.40 -9.01
C VAL A 30 4.27 -15.43 -9.82
N LEU A 31 5.08 -14.60 -9.14
CA LEU A 31 5.93 -13.64 -9.81
C LEU A 31 7.09 -14.30 -10.55
N ALA A 32 7.62 -15.42 -10.05
CA ALA A 32 8.61 -16.22 -10.78
C ALA A 32 8.02 -16.78 -12.08
N GLY A 33 6.81 -17.34 -12.02
CA GLY A 33 6.09 -17.82 -13.21
C GLY A 33 5.84 -16.69 -14.22
N ALA A 34 5.42 -15.51 -13.74
CA ALA A 34 5.25 -14.33 -14.58
C ALA A 34 6.57 -13.86 -15.21
N ALA A 35 7.67 -13.85 -14.45
CA ALA A 35 8.99 -13.45 -14.95
C ALA A 35 9.51 -14.41 -16.03
N ALA A 36 9.35 -15.72 -15.83
CA ALA A 36 9.67 -16.72 -16.83
C ALA A 36 8.83 -16.55 -18.11
N ALA A 37 7.51 -16.38 -17.95
CA ALA A 37 6.58 -16.29 -19.08
C ALA A 37 6.71 -14.99 -19.89
N LEU A 38 6.92 -13.86 -19.21
CA LEU A 38 6.89 -12.53 -19.84
C LEU A 38 8.28 -11.99 -20.21
N SER A 39 9.34 -12.52 -19.61
CA SER A 39 10.72 -12.08 -19.86
C SER A 39 11.66 -13.19 -20.30
N GLY A 40 11.16 -14.42 -20.45
CA GLY A 40 11.95 -15.55 -20.94
C GLY A 40 13.10 -15.96 -20.02
N LEU A 41 13.02 -15.62 -18.73
CA LEU A 41 14.09 -15.89 -17.77
C LEU A 41 14.25 -17.40 -17.54
N ALA A 42 15.49 -17.85 -17.37
CA ALA A 42 15.76 -19.22 -16.94
C ALA A 42 15.20 -19.48 -15.54
N LEU A 43 14.97 -20.76 -15.17
CA LEU A 43 14.32 -21.10 -13.90
C LEU A 43 14.97 -20.43 -12.67
N GLY A 44 16.31 -20.43 -12.57
CA GLY A 44 17.00 -19.80 -11.45
C GLY A 44 16.82 -18.29 -11.40
N GLU A 45 16.86 -17.63 -12.55
CA GLU A 45 16.64 -16.19 -12.69
C GLU A 45 15.19 -15.81 -12.38
N ALA A 46 14.23 -16.61 -12.86
CA ALA A 46 12.82 -16.44 -12.60
C ALA A 46 12.50 -16.57 -11.09
N LEU A 47 13.07 -17.56 -10.40
CA LEU A 47 12.91 -17.70 -8.95
C LEU A 47 13.51 -16.51 -8.19
N LEU A 48 14.68 -16.03 -8.59
CA LEU A 48 15.28 -14.83 -8.01
C LEU A 48 14.40 -13.59 -8.27
N ALA A 49 13.91 -13.43 -9.50
CA ALA A 49 13.01 -12.34 -9.89
C ALA A 49 11.70 -12.37 -9.10
N GLY A 50 11.13 -13.56 -8.86
CA GLY A 50 9.95 -13.74 -8.03
C GLY A 50 10.18 -13.38 -6.56
N LEU A 51 11.32 -13.81 -6.00
CA LEU A 51 11.71 -13.47 -4.63
C LEU A 51 11.88 -11.95 -4.45
N LEU A 52 12.63 -11.32 -5.36
CA LEU A 52 12.85 -9.88 -5.35
C LEU A 52 11.54 -9.12 -5.59
N GLY A 53 10.66 -9.62 -6.47
CA GLY A 53 9.34 -9.05 -6.70
C GLY A 53 8.45 -9.11 -5.46
N ALA A 54 8.42 -10.23 -4.72
CA ALA A 54 7.67 -10.32 -3.47
C ALA A 54 8.23 -9.38 -2.39
N ALA A 55 9.56 -9.21 -2.34
CA ALA A 55 10.20 -8.22 -1.46
C ALA A 55 9.81 -6.78 -1.85
N VAL A 56 9.78 -6.46 -3.15
CA VAL A 56 9.26 -5.19 -3.69
C VAL A 56 7.82 -4.96 -3.22
N MET A 57 6.95 -5.97 -3.31
CA MET A 57 5.57 -5.84 -2.82
C MET A 57 5.53 -5.49 -1.34
N ALA A 58 6.23 -6.26 -0.50
CA ALA A 58 6.24 -6.06 0.95
C ALA A 58 6.76 -4.67 1.33
N VAL A 59 7.88 -4.24 0.72
CA VAL A 59 8.51 -2.96 1.01
C VAL A 59 7.62 -1.80 0.55
N PHE A 60 7.08 -1.84 -0.67
CA PHE A 60 6.30 -0.71 -1.16
C PHE A 60 4.90 -0.61 -0.58
N GLU A 61 4.28 -1.74 -0.21
CA GLU A 61 3.07 -1.72 0.63
C GLU A 61 3.38 -1.10 1.99
N TRP A 62 4.50 -1.47 2.63
CA TRP A 62 4.91 -0.83 3.87
C TRP A 62 5.16 0.68 3.71
N VAL A 63 5.82 1.10 2.62
CA VAL A 63 6.03 2.52 2.29
C VAL A 63 4.69 3.25 2.07
N HIS A 64 3.72 2.61 1.40
CA HIS A 64 2.36 3.14 1.23
C HIS A 64 1.70 3.43 2.58
N GLN A 65 1.76 2.46 3.49
CA GLN A 65 1.25 2.62 4.85
C GLN A 65 2.01 3.69 5.65
N MET A 66 3.31 3.87 5.43
CA MET A 66 4.06 4.98 6.02
C MET A 66 3.60 6.34 5.47
N GLY A 67 3.12 6.40 4.23
CA GLY A 67 2.45 7.59 3.68
C GLY A 67 1.19 7.96 4.47
N HIS A 68 0.34 6.98 4.77
CA HIS A 68 -0.80 7.19 5.67
C HIS A 68 -0.36 7.61 7.06
N ALA A 69 0.66 6.98 7.62
CA ALA A 69 1.18 7.32 8.94
C ALA A 69 1.68 8.77 9.01
N LEU A 70 2.41 9.22 7.99
CA LEU A 70 2.91 10.59 7.89
C LEU A 70 1.77 11.59 7.76
N ALA A 71 0.77 11.29 6.91
CA ALA A 71 -0.41 12.12 6.77
C ALA A 71 -1.20 12.21 8.09
N ALA A 72 -1.44 11.08 8.75
CA ALA A 72 -2.15 10.99 10.04
C ALA A 72 -1.46 11.81 11.14
N ARG A 73 -0.12 11.78 11.21
CA ARG A 73 0.64 12.62 12.15
C ARG A 73 0.39 14.11 11.94
N ARG A 74 0.36 14.55 10.67
CA ARG A 74 0.13 15.96 10.33
C ARG A 74 -1.28 16.43 10.67
N THR A 75 -2.25 15.52 10.77
CA THR A 75 -3.62 15.85 11.19
C THR A 75 -3.82 15.85 12.69
N GLY A 76 -2.79 15.53 13.49
CA GLY A 76 -2.88 15.50 14.95
C GLY A 76 -3.49 14.23 15.54
N TYR A 77 -3.88 13.23 14.73
CA TYR A 77 -4.22 11.91 15.25
C TYR A 77 -3.44 10.82 14.51
N PRO A 78 -2.32 10.35 15.10
CA PRO A 78 -1.38 9.48 14.45
C PRO A 78 -1.87 8.03 14.42
N MET A 79 -1.49 7.34 13.35
CA MET A 79 -1.61 5.88 13.27
C MET A 79 -0.74 5.19 14.33
N ARG A 80 -1.23 4.10 14.93
CA ARG A 80 -0.52 3.32 15.96
C ARG A 80 0.27 2.16 15.36
N GLY A 81 -0.23 1.58 14.28
CA GLY A 81 0.35 0.39 13.69
C GLY A 81 -0.11 0.15 12.26
N LEU A 82 0.48 -0.87 11.65
CA LEU A 82 -0.03 -1.48 10.43
C LEU A 82 0.07 -2.99 10.55
N HIS A 83 -0.84 -3.68 9.87
CA HIS A 83 -0.95 -5.13 9.94
C HIS A 83 -1.06 -5.75 8.55
N PHE A 84 -0.05 -6.55 8.18
CA PHE A 84 -0.09 -7.40 7.01
C PHE A 84 -0.96 -8.62 7.27
N HIS A 85 -2.20 -8.60 6.79
CA HIS A 85 -3.09 -9.76 6.83
C HIS A 85 -3.00 -10.62 5.55
N SER A 86 -2.52 -10.04 4.45
CA SER A 86 -2.25 -10.68 3.16
C SER A 86 -0.96 -10.08 2.57
N ILE A 87 -0.81 -10.08 1.23
CA ILE A 87 0.19 -9.22 0.55
C ILE A 87 -0.07 -7.72 0.76
N LEU A 88 -1.28 -7.34 1.20
CA LEU A 88 -1.67 -5.99 1.57
C LEU A 88 -1.68 -5.81 3.09
N ALA A 89 -1.53 -4.57 3.53
CA ALA A 89 -1.60 -4.18 4.92
C ALA A 89 -2.81 -3.29 5.21
N VAL A 90 -3.24 -3.29 6.47
CA VAL A 90 -4.26 -2.35 6.99
C VAL A 90 -3.62 -1.38 7.97
N SER A 91 -4.03 -0.12 7.89
CA SER A 91 -3.69 0.92 8.85
C SER A 91 -4.45 0.71 10.17
N GLU A 92 -3.76 0.75 11.31
CA GLU A 92 -4.37 0.66 12.64
C GLU A 92 -4.34 2.01 13.36
N TYR A 93 -5.52 2.55 13.66
CA TYR A 93 -5.70 3.77 14.44
C TYR A 93 -6.07 3.44 15.90
N PRO A 94 -5.81 4.35 16.85
CA PRO A 94 -6.27 4.19 18.23
C PRO A 94 -7.79 3.95 18.32
N PRO A 95 -8.26 3.03 19.16
CA PRO A 95 -9.68 2.70 19.29
C PRO A 95 -10.50 3.81 19.97
N ASP A 96 -9.83 4.72 20.66
CA ASP A 96 -10.37 5.86 21.40
C ASP A 96 -10.28 7.19 20.60
N GLU A 97 -10.09 7.13 19.28
CA GLU A 97 -10.18 8.33 18.43
C GLU A 97 -11.60 8.92 18.49
N PRO A 98 -11.75 10.25 18.68
CA PRO A 98 -13.04 10.91 18.60
C PRO A 98 -13.56 10.90 17.15
N ASP A 99 -14.84 11.26 16.96
CA ASP A 99 -15.37 11.48 15.61
C ASP A 99 -14.59 12.59 14.90
N LEU A 100 -13.93 12.23 13.79
CA LEU A 100 -13.06 13.14 13.05
C LEU A 100 -13.80 13.81 11.89
N PRO A 101 -13.47 15.08 11.57
CA PRO A 101 -13.94 15.73 10.36
C PRO A 101 -13.57 14.94 9.10
N ALA A 102 -14.41 15.01 8.06
CA ALA A 102 -14.23 14.26 6.83
C ALA A 102 -12.88 14.57 6.15
N ARG A 103 -12.43 15.83 6.20
CA ARG A 103 -11.10 16.26 5.73
C ARG A 103 -9.94 15.45 6.32
N VAL A 104 -10.04 15.02 7.58
CA VAL A 104 -8.97 14.27 8.25
C VAL A 104 -8.86 12.87 7.63
N HIS A 105 -9.98 12.20 7.41
CA HIS A 105 -10.01 10.90 6.75
C HIS A 105 -9.47 10.99 5.31
N ILE A 106 -9.86 12.03 4.56
CA ILE A 106 -9.37 12.27 3.20
C ILE A 106 -7.86 12.50 3.18
N GLN A 107 -7.34 13.36 4.06
CA GLN A 107 -5.90 13.64 4.15
C GLN A 107 -5.08 12.39 4.46
N ARG A 108 -5.56 11.55 5.39
CA ARG A 108 -4.92 10.27 5.71
C ARG A 108 -4.93 9.31 4.53
N ALA A 109 -6.07 9.13 3.87
CA ALA A 109 -6.22 8.23 2.74
C ALA A 109 -5.30 8.62 1.56
N LEU A 110 -5.07 9.91 1.32
CA LEU A 110 -4.20 10.35 0.22
C LEU A 110 -2.71 10.15 0.49
N GLY A 111 -2.30 9.90 1.74
CA GLY A 111 -0.90 9.80 2.12
C GLY A 111 -0.13 8.70 1.36
N GLY A 112 -0.67 7.48 1.33
CA GLY A 112 -0.07 6.36 0.60
C GLY A 112 -0.08 6.57 -0.90
N PHE A 113 -1.25 6.93 -1.45
CA PHE A 113 -1.44 7.27 -2.87
C PHE A 113 -0.33 8.16 -3.43
N TRP A 114 -0.05 9.31 -2.81
CA TRP A 114 0.92 10.26 -3.36
C TRP A 114 2.35 9.72 -3.33
N ILE A 115 2.73 8.99 -2.29
CA ILE A 115 4.08 8.43 -2.17
C ILE A 115 4.33 7.41 -3.30
N ASN A 116 3.41 6.45 -3.46
CA ASN A 116 3.60 5.38 -4.44
C ASN A 116 3.41 5.89 -5.87
N LEU A 117 2.53 6.86 -6.13
CA LEU A 117 2.42 7.50 -7.43
C LEU A 117 3.75 8.15 -7.85
N LEU A 118 4.39 8.90 -6.96
CA LEU A 118 5.65 9.59 -7.25
C LEU A 118 6.81 8.61 -7.44
N ILE A 119 6.91 7.58 -6.61
CA ILE A 119 7.90 6.51 -6.77
C ILE A 119 7.70 5.79 -8.12
N GLY A 120 6.46 5.43 -8.44
CA GLY A 120 6.10 4.78 -9.69
C GLY A 120 6.52 5.62 -10.90
N LEU A 121 6.14 6.90 -10.92
CA LEU A 121 6.50 7.84 -11.97
C LEU A 121 8.02 7.99 -12.11
N PHE A 122 8.75 8.02 -10.99
CA PHE A 122 10.21 8.08 -11.00
C PHE A 122 10.85 6.80 -11.55
N LEU A 123 10.31 5.62 -11.24
CA LEU A 123 10.85 4.33 -11.69
C LEU A 123 10.51 4.01 -13.16
N THR A 124 9.41 4.54 -13.70
CA THR A 124 8.95 4.23 -15.07
C THR A 124 10.00 4.49 -16.16
N PRO A 125 10.73 5.63 -16.19
CA PRO A 125 11.80 5.84 -17.17
C PRO A 125 12.91 4.78 -17.09
N TYR A 126 13.33 4.40 -15.88
CA TYR A 126 14.34 3.36 -15.70
C TYR A 126 13.85 1.99 -16.14
N ALA A 127 12.61 1.64 -15.82
CA ALA A 127 11.97 0.43 -16.30
C ALA A 127 11.95 0.37 -17.84
N PHE A 128 11.60 1.49 -18.49
CA PHE A 128 11.61 1.60 -19.95
C PHE A 128 13.01 1.36 -20.52
N PHE A 129 14.05 2.03 -20.01
CA PHE A 129 15.41 1.84 -20.54
C PHE A 129 15.97 0.43 -20.27
N LEU A 130 15.71 -0.15 -19.11
CA LEU A 130 16.15 -1.50 -18.79
C LEU A 130 15.42 -2.57 -19.61
N SER A 131 14.21 -2.29 -20.11
CA SER A 131 13.45 -3.24 -20.93
C SER A 131 14.17 -3.62 -22.23
N PHE A 132 15.06 -2.76 -22.75
CA PHE A 132 15.89 -3.07 -23.93
C PHE A 132 17.02 -4.05 -23.62
N VAL A 133 17.40 -4.21 -22.35
CA VAL A 133 18.46 -5.13 -21.91
C VAL A 133 17.87 -6.45 -21.42
N GLY A 134 16.70 -6.40 -20.78
CA GLY A 134 16.04 -7.58 -20.21
C GLY A 134 16.73 -8.10 -18.94
N GLY A 135 16.46 -9.35 -18.60
CA GLY A 135 17.01 -10.00 -17.40
C GLY A 135 16.29 -9.64 -16.10
N VAL A 136 16.81 -10.18 -14.99
CA VAL A 136 16.20 -10.04 -13.64
C VAL A 136 16.06 -8.58 -13.23
N THR A 137 17.07 -7.74 -13.47
CA THR A 137 17.04 -6.32 -13.10
C THR A 137 15.94 -5.56 -13.83
N ALA A 138 15.79 -5.78 -15.14
CA ALA A 138 14.72 -5.14 -15.92
C ALA A 138 13.34 -5.57 -15.42
N TRP A 139 13.16 -6.86 -15.10
CA TRP A 139 11.92 -7.37 -14.52
C TRP A 139 11.60 -6.72 -13.17
N VAL A 140 12.55 -6.70 -12.23
CA VAL A 140 12.32 -6.19 -10.87
C VAL A 140 12.03 -4.69 -10.89
N VAL A 141 12.77 -3.90 -11.67
CA VAL A 141 12.51 -2.46 -11.79
C VAL A 141 11.19 -2.19 -12.52
N GLY A 142 10.88 -2.94 -13.58
CA GLY A 142 9.60 -2.86 -14.29
C GLY A 142 8.42 -3.20 -13.39
N PHE A 143 8.53 -4.29 -12.62
CA PHE A 143 7.52 -4.68 -11.66
C PHE A 143 7.38 -3.66 -10.53
N ALA A 144 8.47 -3.11 -10.01
CA ALA A 144 8.43 -2.05 -9.00
C ALA A 144 7.74 -0.78 -9.53
N ALA A 145 8.02 -0.37 -10.77
CA ALA A 145 7.35 0.76 -11.41
C ALA A 145 5.85 0.48 -11.57
N PHE A 146 5.47 -0.69 -12.09
CA PHE A 146 4.08 -1.10 -12.24
C PHE A 146 3.35 -1.15 -10.91
N TYR A 147 3.92 -1.82 -9.90
CA TYR A 147 3.27 -2.00 -8.60
C TYR A 147 3.07 -0.66 -7.89
N ASN A 148 4.06 0.23 -7.91
CA ASN A 148 3.92 1.55 -7.30
C ASN A 148 2.97 2.46 -8.07
N PHE A 149 3.09 2.53 -9.40
CA PHE A 149 2.30 3.46 -10.20
C PHE A 149 0.84 2.98 -10.34
N VAL A 150 0.66 1.72 -10.71
CA VAL A 150 -0.65 1.15 -11.07
C VAL A 150 -1.36 0.57 -9.86
N VAL A 151 -0.68 -0.22 -9.02
CA VAL A 151 -1.38 -0.93 -7.92
C VAL A 151 -1.56 -0.01 -6.71
N LEU A 152 -0.48 0.52 -6.17
CA LEU A 152 -0.51 1.33 -4.94
C LEU A 152 -0.76 2.83 -5.21
N GLY A 153 -0.46 3.32 -6.40
CA GLY A 153 -0.83 4.65 -6.86
C GLY A 153 -2.28 4.67 -7.34
N LEU A 154 -2.48 4.52 -8.65
CA LEU A 154 -3.82 4.64 -9.26
C LEU A 154 -4.84 3.64 -8.69
N GLY A 155 -4.42 2.40 -8.46
CA GLY A 155 -5.26 1.32 -7.95
C GLY A 155 -5.80 1.60 -6.54
N ALA A 156 -5.05 2.32 -5.71
CA ALA A 156 -5.52 2.73 -4.38
C ALA A 156 -6.73 3.67 -4.45
N LEU A 157 -6.92 4.41 -5.56
CA LEU A 157 -8.08 5.29 -5.76
C LEU A 157 -9.33 4.56 -6.27
N VAL A 158 -9.25 3.28 -6.63
CA VAL A 158 -10.42 2.50 -7.05
C VAL A 158 -11.31 2.30 -5.83
N PRO A 159 -12.61 2.69 -5.84
CA PRO A 159 -13.41 2.78 -4.63
C PRO A 159 -14.00 1.42 -4.18
N ILE A 160 -13.12 0.51 -3.80
CA ILE A 160 -13.43 -0.84 -3.33
C ILE A 160 -13.53 -0.83 -1.80
N ASP A 161 -14.69 -1.26 -1.30
CA ASP A 161 -14.94 -1.50 0.12
C ASP A 161 -15.56 -2.88 0.28
N LEU A 162 -14.75 -3.83 0.74
CA LEU A 162 -15.15 -5.19 1.06
C LEU A 162 -15.02 -5.35 2.58
N PRO A 163 -16.14 -5.26 3.32
CA PRO A 163 -16.13 -5.27 4.78
C PRO A 163 -15.37 -6.47 5.34
N GLY A 164 -14.39 -6.20 6.21
CA GLY A 164 -13.54 -7.22 6.83
C GLY A 164 -12.46 -7.81 5.93
N VAL A 165 -12.32 -7.33 4.70
CA VAL A 165 -11.34 -7.83 3.72
C VAL A 165 -10.42 -6.72 3.23
N LEU A 166 -10.97 -5.66 2.64
CA LEU A 166 -10.19 -4.59 2.01
C LEU A 166 -11.02 -3.31 1.92
N THR A 167 -10.49 -2.21 2.46
CA THR A 167 -11.01 -0.87 2.19
C THR A 167 -9.87 -0.06 1.59
N THR A 168 -10.09 0.41 0.36
CA THR A 168 -9.12 1.21 -0.40
C THR A 168 -9.18 2.69 -0.03
N ASP A 169 -8.15 3.45 -0.39
CA ASP A 169 -8.12 4.90 -0.23
C ASP A 169 -9.28 5.56 -1.00
N GLY A 170 -9.56 5.09 -2.21
CA GLY A 170 -10.68 5.51 -3.03
C GLY A 170 -12.04 5.31 -2.37
N ALA A 171 -12.23 4.21 -1.64
CA ALA A 171 -13.46 3.98 -0.89
C ALA A 171 -13.60 4.98 0.26
N THR A 172 -12.51 5.28 0.96
CA THR A 172 -12.47 6.30 2.01
C THR A 172 -12.78 7.68 1.42
N LEU A 173 -12.15 8.05 0.31
CA LEU A 173 -12.43 9.29 -0.40
C LEU A 173 -13.91 9.39 -0.76
N ARG A 174 -14.47 8.38 -1.46
CA ARG A 174 -15.90 8.36 -1.82
C ARG A 174 -16.81 8.48 -0.60
N ARG A 175 -16.45 7.83 0.53
CA ARG A 175 -17.25 7.84 1.76
C ARG A 175 -17.29 9.22 2.41
N TYR A 176 -16.22 10.00 2.34
CA TYR A 176 -16.05 11.27 3.05
C TYR A 176 -16.13 12.50 2.15
N TRP A 177 -16.11 12.32 0.82
CA TRP A 177 -16.22 13.40 -0.15
C TRP A 177 -17.49 14.22 0.06
N GLY A 178 -17.36 15.54 0.13
CA GLY A 178 -18.48 16.48 0.28
C GLY A 178 -19.16 16.47 1.65
N LYS A 179 -18.65 15.75 2.65
CA LYS A 179 -19.25 15.69 4.00
C LYS A 179 -18.79 16.80 4.96
N ASP A 180 -17.87 17.66 4.55
CA ASP A 180 -17.34 18.75 5.39
C ASP A 180 -18.22 20.01 5.44
N GLU A 181 -19.32 20.11 4.68
CA GLU A 181 -20.15 21.33 4.62
C GLU A 181 -21.39 21.35 5.53
N GLY A 182 -21.72 20.25 6.24
CA GLY A 182 -23.12 20.02 6.65
C GLY A 182 -23.49 20.02 8.15
N ARG A 183 -22.56 20.03 9.11
CA ARG A 183 -22.93 19.72 10.52
C ARG A 183 -22.38 20.60 11.64
N GLN A 184 -21.65 21.68 11.35
CA GLN A 184 -21.26 22.64 12.40
C GLN A 184 -22.15 23.89 12.48
N SER A 185 -23.19 24.01 11.65
CA SER A 185 -24.07 25.19 11.62
C SER A 185 -25.50 24.97 12.12
N ARG A 186 -25.87 23.77 12.61
CA ARG A 186 -27.26 23.48 13.02
C ARG A 186 -27.54 23.31 14.52
N ASP A 187 -26.52 23.20 15.36
CA ASP A 187 -26.71 23.03 16.82
C ASP A 187 -26.22 24.23 17.65
N GLY A 188 -25.98 25.38 17.01
CA GLY A 188 -25.41 26.57 17.64
C GLY A 188 -26.28 27.83 17.58
N GLY A 189 -27.60 27.70 17.52
CA GLY A 189 -28.49 28.86 17.44
C GLY A 189 -29.83 28.66 18.11
N GLY A 190 -29.99 29.30 19.28
CA GLY A 190 -31.28 29.75 19.84
C GLY A 190 -31.92 28.82 20.85
#